data_AF-A0A7Y2UUT5-F1
#
_entry.id   AF-A0A7Y2UUT5-F1
#
_cell.length_a   1.000
_cell.length_b   1.000
_cell.length_c   1.000
_cell.angle_alpha   90.00
_cell.angle_beta   90.00
_cell.angle_gamma   90.00
#
_symmetry.space_group_name_H-M   'P 1'
#
loop_
_entity.id
_entity.type
_entity.pdbx_description
1 polymer ?
#
loop_
_entity_poly.entity_id
_entity_poly.type
_entity_poly.pdbx_seq_one_letter_code
_entity_poly.pdbx_strand_id
1 'polypeptide(L)' 'MSEWKAKRFWKEAAVEDADGGFAVKLDGRPVKTPAKRALILPTRPMAEVVAAEWDAQEGEIKPHLMPATKTANA' A
#
# COMPACT_ATOMS: atom_id res chain seq x y z
N MET A 1 0.64 -8.04 -17.90
CA MET A 1 1.55 -8.80 -17.02
C MET A 1 0.97 -8.76 -15.63
N SER A 2 0.46 -9.92 -15.20
CA SER A 2 -0.26 -10.20 -13.95
C SER A 2 -1.59 -9.46 -13.74
N GLU A 3 -2.69 -10.05 -14.25
CA GLU A 3 -4.04 -9.81 -13.72
C GLU A 3 -4.13 -10.35 -12.29
N TRP A 4 -3.49 -9.66 -11.34
CA TRP A 4 -3.70 -9.93 -9.93
C TRP A 4 -5.06 -9.35 -9.56
N LYS A 5 -6.10 -10.18 -9.56
CA LYS A 5 -7.40 -9.85 -8.92
C LYS A 5 -7.22 -9.88 -7.40
N ALA A 6 -6.58 -8.86 -6.86
CA ALA A 6 -6.59 -8.64 -5.42
C ALA A 6 -7.99 -8.15 -5.09
N LYS A 7 -8.76 -8.97 -4.39
CA LYS A 7 -9.92 -8.47 -3.67
C LYS A 7 -9.43 -7.72 -2.44
N ARG A 8 -10.09 -6.61 -2.06
CA ARG A 8 -9.85 -6.00 -0.74
C ARG A 8 -10.13 -7.06 0.33
N PHE A 9 -9.09 -7.39 1.08
CA PHE A 9 -9.15 -8.38 2.16
C PHE A 9 -8.91 -7.77 3.54
N TRP A 10 -8.60 -6.48 3.59
CA TRP A 10 -8.34 -5.74 4.82
C TRP A 10 -9.48 -4.78 5.14
N LYS A 11 -9.63 -4.48 6.43
CA LYS A 11 -10.60 -3.54 6.95
C LYS A 11 -10.03 -2.13 7.03
N GLU A 12 -8.81 -1.98 7.55
CA GLU A 12 -8.18 -0.69 7.82
C GLU A 12 -6.75 -0.63 7.25
N ALA A 13 -6.36 0.55 6.75
CA ALA A 13 -5.00 0.85 6.33
C ALA A 13 -4.40 1.90 7.28
N ALA A 14 -3.28 1.55 7.92
CA ALA A 14 -2.56 2.41 8.85
C ALA A 14 -1.11 2.59 8.41
N VAL A 15 -0.52 3.71 8.81
CA VAL A 15 0.92 3.97 8.64
C VAL A 15 1.62 3.66 9.95
N GLU A 16 2.71 2.91 9.87
CA GLU A 16 3.60 2.66 11.00
C GLU A 16 5.06 2.99 10.65
N ASP A 17 5.81 3.40 11.67
CA ASP A 17 7.26 3.56 11.58
C ASP A 17 7.92 2.20 11.27
N ALA A 18 8.81 2.20 10.29
CA ALA A 18 9.56 1.03 9.87
C ALA A 18 11.05 1.36 9.81
N ASP A 19 11.87 0.32 9.81
CA ASP A 19 13.32 0.48 9.78
C ASP A 19 13.74 1.16 8.46
N GLY A 20 14.15 2.42 8.54
CA GLY A 20 14.50 3.25 7.37
C GLY A 20 13.35 4.04 6.73
N GLY A 21 12.18 4.16 7.38
CA GLY A 21 11.09 5.01 6.89
C GLY A 21 9.72 4.69 7.48
N PHE A 22 8.70 4.66 6.64
CA PHE A 22 7.30 4.42 7.03
C PHE A 22 6.72 3.29 6.18
N ALA A 23 6.12 2.30 6.83
CA ALA A 23 5.43 1.21 6.15
C ALA A 23 3.92 1.37 6.28
N VAL A 24 3.21 1.01 5.21
CA VAL A 24 1.75 0.90 5.25
C VAL A 24 1.38 -0.52 5.70
N LYS A 25 0.49 -0.63 6.68
CA LYS A 25 -0.05 -1.87 7.19
C LYS A 25 -1.55 -1.96 6.95
N LEU A 26 -1.98 -3.10 6.47
CA LEU A 26 -3.37 -3.44 6.24
C LEU A 26 -3.78 -4.45 7.31
N ASP A 27 -4.68 -4.07 8.21
CA ASP A 27 -5.03 -4.86 9.41
C ASP A 27 -3.79 -5.38 10.18
N GLY A 28 -2.79 -4.52 10.36
CA GLY A 28 -1.53 -4.86 11.04
C GLY A 28 -0.53 -5.66 10.19
N ARG A 29 -0.86 -6.02 8.95
CA ARG A 29 0.06 -6.71 8.03
C ARG A 29 0.77 -5.72 7.10
N PRO A 30 2.11 -5.69 7.06
CA PRO A 30 2.82 -4.77 6.18
C PRO A 30 2.55 -5.07 4.70
N VAL A 31 2.26 -4.02 3.94
CA VAL A 31 2.10 -4.09 2.48
C VAL A 31 3.43 -4.48 1.87
N LYS A 32 3.37 -5.45 0.96
CA LYS A 32 4.51 -5.90 0.17
C LYS A 32 4.28 -5.60 -1.29
N THR A 33 5.36 -5.26 -1.98
CA THR A 33 5.35 -5.14 -3.44
C THR A 33 5.25 -6.50 -4.10
N PRO A 34 4.87 -6.57 -5.40
CA PRO A 34 4.91 -7.81 -6.17
C PRO A 34 6.28 -8.52 -6.16
N ALA A 35 7.36 -7.75 -5.96
CA ALA A 35 8.73 -8.27 -5.79
C ALA A 35 9.01 -8.84 -4.37
N LYS A 36 7.98 -9.01 -3.53
CA LYS A 36 8.07 -9.44 -2.12
C LYS A 36 8.90 -8.51 -1.23
N ARG A 37 9.10 -7.25 -1.63
CA ARG A 37 9.80 -6.24 -0.81
C ARG A 37 8.80 -5.51 0.06
N ALA A 38 9.23 -5.10 1.27
CA ALA A 38 8.43 -4.21 2.10
C ALA A 38 8.29 -2.86 1.40
N LEU A 39 7.06 -2.33 1.35
CA LEU A 39 6.83 -0.99 0.83
C LEU A 39 7.18 0.01 1.92
N ILE A 40 8.42 0.51 1.91
CA ILE A 40 8.91 1.53 2.84
C ILE A 40 9.01 2.86 2.11
N LEU A 41 8.36 3.87 2.69
CA LEU A 41 8.30 5.22 2.18
C LEU A 41 9.20 6.13 3.01
N PRO A 42 9.89 7.10 2.39
CA PRO A 42 10.86 7.95 3.09
C PRO A 42 10.20 8.96 4.04
N THR A 43 8.92 9.28 3.83
CA THR A 43 8.22 10.29 4.61
C THR A 43 6.82 9.82 5.01
N ARG A 44 6.39 10.24 6.20
CA ARG A 44 5.07 9.92 6.75
C ARG A 44 3.91 10.42 5.88
N PRO A 45 3.91 11.67 5.37
CA PRO A 45 2.80 12.15 4.54
C PRO A 45 2.62 11.32 3.26
N MET A 46 3.72 10.85 2.67
CA MET A 46 3.66 9.97 1.49
C MET A 46 3.03 8.61 1.85
N ALA A 47 3.36 8.07 3.02
CA ALA A 47 2.74 6.85 3.54
C ALA A 47 1.26 7.02 3.87
N GLU A 48 0.85 8.18 4.39
CA GLU A 48 -0.56 8.49 4.66
C GLU A 48 -1.37 8.57 3.37
N VAL A 49 -0.83 9.18 2.30
CA VAL A 49 -1.46 9.18 0.98
C VAL A 49 -1.63 7.75 0.45
N VAL A 50 -0.58 6.93 0.54
CA VAL A 50 -0.66 5.53 0.14
C VAL A 50 -1.72 4.79 0.98
N ALA A 51 -1.69 4.90 2.30
CA ALA A 51 -2.70 4.28 3.18
C ALA A 51 -4.12 4.71 2.81
N ALA A 52 -4.35 6.00 2.51
CA ALA A 52 -5.63 6.49 2.03
C ALA A 52 -6.05 5.89 0.68
N GLU A 53 -5.11 5.71 -0.26
CA GLU A 53 -5.39 5.00 -1.53
C GLU A 53 -5.83 3.55 -1.30
N TRP A 54 -5.18 2.86 -0.36
CA TRP A 54 -5.52 1.48 0.03
C TRP A 54 -6.87 1.42 0.76
N ASP A 55 -7.19 2.41 1.58
CA ASP A 55 -8.48 2.52 2.27
C ASP A 55 -9.62 2.96 1.35
N ALA A 56 -9.32 3.64 0.24
CA ALA A 56 -10.30 4.00 -0.79
C ALA A 56 -10.64 2.85 -1.76
N GLN A 57 -9.92 1.72 -1.72
CA GLN A 57 -10.23 0.59 -2.59
C GLN A 57 -11.49 -0.14 -2.13
N GLU A 58 -12.46 -0.36 -3.01
CA GLU A 58 -13.66 -1.14 -2.69
C GLU A 58 -13.80 -2.35 -3.60
N GLY A 59 -14.02 -3.52 -3.01
CA GLY A 59 -14.21 -4.78 -3.74
C GLY A 59 -12.92 -5.30 -4.37
N GLU A 60 -12.50 -4.73 -5.50
CA GLU A 60 -11.29 -5.12 -6.23
C GLU A 60 -10.26 -3.99 -6.19
N ILE A 61 -8.98 -4.34 -6.00
CA ILE A 61 -7.89 -3.38 -6.10
C ILE A 61 -7.79 -2.91 -7.55
N LYS A 62 -7.85 -1.60 -7.73
CA LYS A 62 -7.72 -0.92 -9.01
C LYS A 62 -6.39 -0.17 -9.06
N PRO A 63 -5.33 -0.73 -9.67
CA PRO A 63 -4.02 -0.09 -9.72
C PRO A 63 -4.01 1.30 -10.37
N HIS A 64 -4.99 1.59 -11.24
CA HIS A 64 -5.16 2.90 -11.87
C HIS A 64 -5.65 3.99 -10.90
N LEU A 65 -6.23 3.61 -9.76
CA LEU A 65 -6.63 4.50 -8.68
C LEU A 65 -5.55 4.65 -7.60
N MET A 66 -4.37 4.04 -7.80
CA MET A 66 -3.29 4.03 -6.81
C MET A 66 -1.97 4.58 -7.38
N PRO A 67 -1.95 5.83 -7.87
CA PRO A 67 -0.75 6.43 -8.43
C PRO A 67 0.41 6.54 -7.43
N ALA A 68 0.15 6.84 -6.16
CA ALA A 68 1.22 6.95 -5.15
C ALA A 68 1.84 5.58 -4.87
N THR A 69 1.01 4.54 -4.72
CA THR A 69 1.48 3.17 -4.56
C THR A 69 2.28 2.70 -5.78
N LYS A 70 1.85 3.10 -6.99
CA LYS A 70 2.57 2.78 -8.24
C LYS A 70 3.93 3.47 -8.29
N THR A 71 4.00 4.75 -7.95
CA THR A 71 5.26 5.52 -7.90
C THR A 71 6.22 4.97 -6.85
N ALA A 72 5.70 4.53 -5.71
CA ALA A 72 6.50 3.93 -4.65
C ALA A 72 7.05 2.53 -4.99
N ASN A 73 6.49 1.88 -6.01
CA ASN A 73 6.92 0.57 -6.51
C ASN A 73 7.69 0.65 -7.85
N ALA A 74 7.90 1.86 -8.39
CA ALA A 74 8.72 2.09 -9.58
C ALA A 74 10.21 2.01 -9.24
#